data_AF-A0A0Q5LS49-F1
#
_entry.id   AF-A0A0Q5LS49-F1
#
_cell.length_a   1.000
_cell.length_b   1.000
_cell.length_c   1.000
_cell.angle_alpha   90.00
_cell.angle_beta   90.00
_cell.angle_gamma   90.00
#
_symmetry.space_group_name_H-M   'P 1'
#
loop_
_entity.id
_entity.type
_entity.pdbx_description
1 polymer ?
#
loop_
_entity_poly.entity_id
_entity_poly.type
_entity_poly.pdbx_seq_one_letter_code
_entity_poly.pdbx_strand_id
1 'polypeptide(L)'
;MNELPQLPFLSRISLAIGSFFALLGDGRLAARVQALRSGAPLASEVPPPAPAPAPVKAPPPQAPVPAPAPVRATANVDAALQLLALLQRESRFVDFLQEDIGAYSDADVGGAARLLHGGARKVLQDTFDLEPVRAEAEGSRLTLPAGFDAAAVRVTGNVVGQPPFTGTLQHKGWRATAVRLPVLTEGHDTRVIAPAEVEL
;
A
#
# COMPACT_ATOMS: atom_id res chain seq x y z
N MET A 1 56.46 -11.41 -28.02
CA MET A 1 56.20 -10.05 -28.54
C MET A 1 55.12 -10.13 -29.60
N ASN A 2 53.87 -9.79 -29.28
CA ASN A 2 52.85 -9.51 -30.30
C ASN A 2 52.82 -7.98 -30.48
N GLU A 3 53.42 -7.46 -31.55
CA GLU A 3 53.23 -6.05 -31.89
C GLU A 3 51.81 -5.85 -32.41
N LEU A 4 51.08 -4.91 -31.81
CA LEU A 4 49.74 -4.54 -32.26
C LEU A 4 49.86 -3.78 -33.60
N PRO A 5 49.05 -4.11 -34.62
CA PRO A 5 49.12 -3.46 -35.93
C PRO A 5 48.80 -1.97 -35.82
N GLN A 6 49.57 -1.13 -36.49
CA GLN A 6 49.36 0.32 -36.51
C GLN A 6 48.06 0.68 -37.26
N LEU A 7 47.19 1.46 -36.61
CA LEU A 7 45.95 1.95 -37.22
C LEU A 7 46.23 3.03 -38.28
N PRO A 8 45.47 3.11 -39.38
CA PRO A 8 45.59 4.19 -40.36
C PRO A 8 45.15 5.55 -39.77
N PHE A 9 45.71 6.66 -40.28
CA PHE A 9 45.58 8.00 -39.69
C PHE A 9 44.13 8.46 -39.48
N LEU A 10 43.27 8.29 -40.49
CA LEU A 10 41.86 8.69 -40.40
C LEU A 10 41.09 7.91 -39.32
N SER A 11 41.42 6.63 -39.13
CA SER A 11 40.85 5.81 -38.05
C SER A 11 41.30 6.25 -36.67
N ARG A 12 42.50 6.85 -36.54
CA ARG A 12 42.95 7.43 -35.27
C ARG A 12 42.17 8.70 -34.92
N ILE A 13 41.85 9.53 -35.93
CA ILE A 13 41.06 10.76 -35.71
C ILE A 13 39.63 10.40 -35.29
N SER A 14 38.95 9.48 -35.99
CA SER A 14 37.60 9.07 -35.63
C SER A 14 37.55 8.42 -34.25
N LEU A 15 38.55 7.59 -33.92
CA LEU A 15 38.69 6.99 -32.59
C LEU A 15 38.90 8.05 -31.50
N ALA A 16 39.71 9.08 -31.75
CA ALA A 16 39.96 10.15 -30.78
C ALA A 16 38.68 10.96 -30.49
N ILE A 17 37.94 11.35 -31.52
CA ILE A 17 36.69 12.12 -31.39
C ILE A 17 35.63 11.27 -30.69
N GLY A 18 35.42 10.02 -31.10
CA GLY A 18 34.45 9.13 -30.47
C GLY A 18 34.79 8.82 -29.00
N SER A 19 36.08 8.62 -28.70
CA SER A 19 36.54 8.38 -27.33
C SER A 19 36.31 9.60 -26.43
N PHE A 20 36.45 10.82 -26.95
CA PHE A 20 36.21 12.04 -26.18
C PHE A 20 34.78 12.11 -25.63
N PHE A 21 33.77 11.91 -26.50
CA PHE A 21 32.37 11.93 -26.06
C PHE A 21 32.01 10.73 -25.18
N ALA A 22 32.55 9.54 -25.47
CA ALA A 22 32.34 8.35 -24.65
C ALA A 22 32.92 8.50 -23.24
N LEU A 23 34.07 9.16 -23.10
CA LEU A 23 34.70 9.44 -21.81
C LEU A 23 33.91 10.47 -20.98
N LEU A 24 33.25 11.45 -21.62
CA LEU A 24 32.36 12.40 -20.94
C LEU A 24 31.06 11.74 -20.47
N GLY A 25 30.51 10.81 -21.26
CA GLY A 25 29.23 10.15 -20.99
C GLY A 25 29.32 8.93 -20.07
N ASP A 26 30.47 8.25 -19.99
CA ASP A 26 30.66 7.02 -19.20
C ASP A 26 31.87 7.13 -18.25
N GLY A 27 31.58 7.39 -16.98
CA GLY A 27 32.60 7.51 -15.93
C GLY A 27 33.38 6.21 -15.65
N ARG A 28 32.81 5.03 -15.93
CA ARG A 28 33.53 3.76 -15.76
C ARG A 28 34.58 3.58 -16.86
N LEU A 29 34.26 3.96 -18.09
CA LEU A 29 35.23 3.98 -19.19
C LEU A 29 36.37 4.96 -18.88
N ALA A 30 36.06 6.15 -18.35
CA ALA A 30 37.06 7.14 -17.95
C ALA A 30 38.05 6.61 -16.89
N ALA A 31 37.53 5.95 -15.85
CA ALA A 31 38.38 5.35 -14.82
C ALA A 31 39.34 4.28 -15.39
N ARG A 32 38.89 3.45 -16.33
CA ARG A 32 39.75 2.43 -16.98
C ARG A 32 40.85 3.05 -17.84
N VAL A 33 40.53 4.09 -18.61
CA VAL A 33 41.51 4.79 -19.45
C VAL A 33 42.52 5.55 -18.58
N GLN A 34 42.09 6.11 -17.45
CA GLN A 34 42.99 6.71 -16.48
C GLN A 34 43.95 5.68 -15.86
N ALA A 35 43.44 4.52 -15.46
CA ALA A 35 44.25 3.43 -14.91
C ALA A 35 45.33 2.98 -15.90
N LEU A 36 44.96 2.83 -17.18
CA LEU A 36 45.89 2.52 -18.28
C LEU A 36 46.97 3.60 -18.47
N ARG A 37 46.59 4.87 -18.43
CA ARG A 37 47.54 6.00 -18.54
C ARG A 37 48.49 6.08 -17.34
N SER A 38 48.02 5.70 -16.15
CA SER A 38 48.86 5.61 -14.95
C SER A 38 49.75 4.36 -14.89
N GLY A 39 49.74 3.51 -15.92
CA GLY A 39 50.55 2.30 -15.97
C GLY A 39 50.06 1.19 -15.03
N ALA A 40 48.79 1.25 -14.59
CA ALA A 40 48.21 0.17 -13.80
C ALA A 40 47.98 -1.06 -14.70
N PRO A 41 48.32 -2.28 -14.24
CA PRO A 41 48.22 -3.48 -15.05
C PRO A 41 46.77 -3.75 -15.45
N LEU A 42 46.56 -4.03 -16.74
CA LEU A 42 45.29 -4.58 -17.23
C LEU A 42 45.07 -5.93 -16.53
N ALA A 43 43.84 -6.16 -16.04
CA ALA A 43 43.47 -7.29 -15.18
C ALA A 43 43.67 -8.71 -15.78
N SER A 44 44.33 -8.84 -16.93
CA SER A 44 44.60 -10.11 -17.61
C SER A 44 46.02 -10.65 -17.41
N GLU A 45 46.91 -9.99 -16.64
CA GLU A 45 48.30 -10.43 -16.43
C GLU A 45 48.61 -11.06 -15.06
N VAL A 46 47.60 -11.46 -14.27
CA VAL A 46 47.84 -12.19 -13.01
C VAL A 46 47.39 -13.65 -13.16
N PRO A 47 48.30 -14.65 -13.03
CA PRO A 47 47.91 -16.07 -13.01
C PRO A 47 47.10 -16.41 -11.75
N PRO A 48 46.10 -17.31 -11.83
CA PRO A 48 45.27 -17.66 -10.68
C PRO A 48 46.04 -18.55 -9.68
N PRO A 49 45.93 -18.29 -8.36
CA PRO A 49 46.29 -19.29 -7.35
C PRO A 49 45.18 -20.35 -7.24
N ALA A 50 45.59 -21.61 -7.04
CA ALA A 50 44.68 -22.73 -6.76
C ALA A 50 43.96 -22.59 -5.40
N PRO A 51 42.78 -23.21 -5.21
CA PRO A 51 41.73 -22.67 -4.33
C PRO A 51 41.73 -23.20 -2.89
N ALA A 52 41.43 -22.32 -1.94
CA ALA A 52 40.99 -22.61 -0.57
C ALA A 52 39.80 -21.68 -0.22
N PRO A 53 38.90 -22.09 0.68
CA PRO A 53 37.45 -21.92 0.53
C PRO A 53 36.96 -20.48 0.64
N ALA A 54 35.89 -20.22 -0.12
CA ALA A 54 35.30 -18.90 -0.37
C ALA A 54 34.90 -18.13 0.90
N PRO A 55 35.36 -16.88 1.08
CA PRO A 55 34.65 -15.89 1.85
C PRO A 55 33.59 -15.25 0.95
N VAL A 56 32.33 -15.62 1.18
CA VAL A 56 31.17 -15.02 0.53
C VAL A 56 31.11 -13.53 0.90
N LYS A 57 31.43 -12.65 -0.07
CA LYS A 57 31.28 -11.21 0.06
C LYS A 57 29.81 -10.84 -0.20
N ALA A 58 29.31 -9.95 0.67
CA ALA A 58 27.92 -9.64 0.92
C ALA A 58 27.07 -9.25 -0.33
N PRO A 59 25.78 -9.62 -0.36
CA PRO A 59 24.82 -9.14 -1.35
C PRO A 59 24.68 -7.61 -1.34
N PRO A 60 24.33 -6.97 -2.49
CA PRO A 60 24.05 -5.53 -2.55
C PRO A 60 22.93 -5.14 -1.57
N PRO A 61 22.90 -3.88 -1.09
CA PRO A 61 21.82 -3.40 -0.23
C PRO A 61 20.49 -3.54 -0.97
N GLN A 62 19.68 -4.49 -0.51
CA GLN A 62 18.31 -4.65 -0.96
C GLN A 62 17.57 -3.36 -0.59
N ALA A 63 16.94 -2.71 -1.58
CA ALA A 63 15.92 -1.72 -1.30
C ALA A 63 14.95 -2.31 -0.27
N PRO A 64 14.48 -1.56 0.74
CA PRO A 64 13.61 -2.10 1.76
C PRO A 64 12.39 -2.69 1.06
N VAL A 65 12.34 -4.02 1.03
CA VAL A 65 11.11 -4.76 0.75
C VAL A 65 10.13 -4.18 1.77
N PRO A 66 8.95 -3.68 1.36
CA PRO A 66 7.95 -3.26 2.33
C PRO A 66 7.80 -4.43 3.30
N ALA A 67 8.05 -4.19 4.58
CA ALA A 67 7.81 -5.21 5.58
C ALA A 67 6.39 -5.73 5.32
N PRO A 68 6.17 -7.07 5.24
CA PRO A 68 4.82 -7.57 5.15
C PRO A 68 4.05 -6.89 6.27
N ALA A 69 2.99 -6.16 5.89
CA ALA A 69 2.13 -5.49 6.84
C ALA A 69 1.84 -6.51 7.95
N PRO A 70 1.95 -6.15 9.24
CA PRO A 70 1.75 -7.09 10.33
C PRO A 70 0.46 -7.84 10.03
N VAL A 71 0.59 -9.13 9.72
CA VAL A 71 -0.55 -9.98 9.45
C VAL A 71 -1.30 -9.97 10.77
N ARG A 72 -2.39 -9.20 10.82
CA ARG A 72 -3.25 -9.17 11.99
C ARG A 72 -3.59 -10.62 12.30
N ALA A 73 -3.53 -10.97 13.58
CA ALA A 73 -4.17 -12.18 14.09
C ALA A 73 -5.50 -12.36 13.36
N THR A 74 -5.73 -13.55 12.84
CA THR A 74 -6.84 -13.91 11.95
C THR A 74 -8.11 -13.16 12.33
N ALA A 75 -8.76 -12.52 11.35
CA ALA A 75 -9.99 -11.77 11.56
C ALA A 75 -10.94 -12.58 12.46
N ASN A 76 -11.51 -11.95 13.49
CA ASN A 76 -12.52 -12.59 14.31
C ASN A 76 -13.78 -12.75 13.43
N VAL A 77 -13.86 -13.88 12.73
CA VAL A 77 -14.90 -14.19 11.75
C VAL A 77 -16.27 -14.20 12.43
N ASP A 78 -16.36 -14.76 13.63
CA ASP A 78 -17.61 -14.83 14.38
C ASP A 78 -18.15 -13.45 14.73
N ALA A 79 -17.30 -12.52 15.17
CA ALA A 79 -17.73 -11.15 15.43
C ALA A 79 -18.21 -10.43 14.15
N ALA A 80 -17.59 -10.70 13.00
CA ALA A 80 -18.00 -10.12 11.73
C ALA A 80 -19.37 -10.68 11.27
N LEU A 81 -19.54 -12.00 11.35
CA LEU A 81 -20.80 -12.66 11.02
C LEU A 81 -21.92 -12.25 11.99
N GLN A 82 -21.60 -12.09 13.27
CA GLN A 82 -22.54 -11.61 14.28
C GLN A 82 -23.02 -10.18 13.98
N LEU A 83 -22.11 -9.27 13.61
CA LEU A 83 -22.50 -7.92 13.19
C LEU A 83 -23.41 -7.97 11.95
N LEU A 84 -23.11 -8.83 10.99
CA LEU A 84 -23.94 -9.02 9.80
C LEU A 84 -25.35 -9.55 10.15
N ALA A 85 -25.45 -10.50 11.09
CA ALA A 85 -26.72 -11.02 11.58
C ALA A 85 -27.55 -9.94 12.31
N LEU A 86 -26.90 -9.08 13.12
CA LEU A 86 -27.57 -7.94 13.75
C LEU A 86 -28.12 -6.95 12.72
N LEU A 87 -27.32 -6.62 11.70
CA LEU A 87 -27.76 -5.78 10.58
C LEU A 87 -28.93 -6.42 9.83
N GLN A 88 -28.86 -7.71 9.52
CA GLN A 88 -29.96 -8.41 8.86
C GLN A 88 -31.25 -8.36 9.68
N ARG A 89 -31.17 -8.62 10.99
CA ARG A 89 -32.33 -8.63 11.88
C ARG A 89 -33.00 -7.26 12.00
N GLU A 90 -32.23 -6.20 12.19
CA GLU A 90 -32.79 -4.87 12.46
C GLU A 90 -33.11 -4.08 11.19
N SER A 91 -32.44 -4.37 10.05
CA SER A 91 -32.57 -3.56 8.84
C SER A 91 -32.79 -4.33 7.54
N ARG A 92 -32.92 -5.67 7.57
CA ARG A 92 -32.99 -6.52 6.37
C ARG A 92 -31.83 -6.25 5.41
N PHE A 93 -30.65 -5.99 5.96
CA PHE A 93 -29.49 -5.49 5.22
C PHE A 93 -29.07 -6.38 4.05
N VAL A 94 -28.99 -7.69 4.28
CA VAL A 94 -28.59 -8.65 3.25
C VAL A 94 -29.66 -8.74 2.18
N ASP A 95 -30.94 -8.83 2.57
CA ASP A 95 -32.06 -8.89 1.61
C ASP A 95 -32.06 -7.65 0.70
N PHE A 96 -31.93 -6.46 1.31
CA PHE A 96 -31.97 -5.19 0.58
C PHE A 96 -30.83 -5.05 -0.44
N LEU A 97 -29.62 -5.53 -0.10
CA LEU A 97 -28.47 -5.45 -1.00
C LEU A 97 -28.45 -6.53 -2.08
N GLN A 98 -29.13 -7.66 -1.85
CA GLN A 98 -29.26 -8.73 -2.83
C GLN A 98 -30.41 -8.48 -3.82
N GLU A 99 -31.35 -7.60 -3.47
CA GLU A 99 -32.43 -7.19 -4.37
C GLU A 99 -31.90 -6.30 -5.50
N ASP A 100 -32.29 -6.58 -6.75
CA ASP A 100 -32.02 -5.69 -7.88
C ASP A 100 -33.01 -4.54 -7.87
N ILE A 101 -32.58 -3.40 -7.34
CA ILE A 101 -33.43 -2.22 -7.21
C ILE A 101 -33.58 -1.41 -8.51
N GLY A 102 -32.95 -1.81 -9.62
CA GLY A 102 -32.85 -0.99 -10.83
C GLY A 102 -34.19 -0.68 -11.53
N ALA A 103 -35.19 -1.53 -11.33
CA ALA A 103 -36.52 -1.37 -11.92
C ALA A 103 -37.50 -0.55 -11.04
N TYR A 104 -37.14 -0.25 -9.79
CA TYR A 104 -38.03 0.44 -8.85
C TYR A 104 -37.93 1.96 -8.98
N SER A 105 -39.00 2.66 -8.61
CA SER A 105 -39.00 4.12 -8.58
C SER A 105 -38.22 4.65 -7.37
N ASP A 106 -37.73 5.88 -7.46
CA ASP A 106 -37.09 6.57 -6.33
C ASP A 106 -37.99 6.64 -5.08
N ALA A 107 -39.31 6.69 -5.28
CA ALA A 107 -40.29 6.71 -4.19
C ALA A 107 -40.32 5.37 -3.44
N ASP A 108 -40.34 4.26 -4.18
CA ASP A 108 -40.35 2.91 -3.61
C ASP A 108 -39.02 2.60 -2.91
N VAL A 109 -37.90 2.92 -3.58
CA VAL A 109 -36.56 2.79 -3.00
C VAL A 109 -36.42 3.66 -1.76
N GLY A 110 -36.93 4.90 -1.79
CA GLY A 110 -36.90 5.81 -0.65
C GLY A 110 -37.68 5.31 0.57
N GLY A 111 -38.74 4.53 0.37
CA GLY A 111 -39.46 3.86 1.46
C GLY A 111 -38.60 2.79 2.13
N ALA A 112 -38.08 1.86 1.34
CA ALA A 112 -37.23 0.77 1.83
C ALA A 112 -35.91 1.28 2.45
N ALA A 113 -35.29 2.29 1.83
CA ALA A 113 -34.04 2.88 2.32
C ALA A 113 -34.20 3.55 3.71
N ARG A 114 -35.37 4.12 4.03
CA ARG A 114 -35.63 4.68 5.36
C ARG A 114 -35.70 3.60 6.43
N LEU A 115 -36.31 2.45 6.13
CA LEU A 115 -36.34 1.29 7.03
C LEU A 115 -34.93 0.75 7.26
N LEU A 116 -34.19 0.51 6.16
CA LEU A 116 -32.79 0.08 6.20
C LEU A 116 -31.94 1.01 7.06
N HIS A 117 -32.00 2.32 6.78
CA HIS A 117 -31.24 3.34 7.49
C HIS A 117 -31.60 3.37 8.98
N GLY A 118 -32.89 3.33 9.32
CA GLY A 118 -33.34 3.31 10.72
C GLY A 118 -32.77 2.13 11.50
N GLY A 119 -32.90 0.92 10.96
CA GLY A 119 -32.39 -0.30 11.59
C GLY A 119 -30.85 -0.33 11.68
N ALA A 120 -30.15 0.02 10.59
CA ALA A 120 -28.69 0.04 10.58
C ALA A 120 -28.14 1.08 11.56
N ARG A 121 -28.79 2.25 11.66
CA ARG A 121 -28.44 3.28 12.65
C ARG A 121 -28.62 2.77 14.07
N LYS A 122 -29.70 2.03 14.36
CA LYS A 122 -29.93 1.41 15.66
C LYS A 122 -28.81 0.42 16.00
N VAL A 123 -28.46 -0.48 15.09
CA VAL A 123 -27.34 -1.43 15.29
C VAL A 123 -26.04 -0.69 15.60
N LEU A 124 -25.73 0.38 14.86
CA LEU A 124 -24.53 1.17 15.10
C LEU A 124 -24.51 1.78 16.51
N GLN A 125 -25.63 2.35 16.98
CA GLN A 125 -25.73 2.99 18.29
C GLN A 125 -25.63 1.98 19.44
N ASP A 126 -26.28 0.82 19.29
CA ASP A 126 -26.28 -0.22 20.31
C ASP A 126 -24.88 -0.87 20.40
N THR A 127 -24.19 -1.02 19.26
CA THR A 127 -22.93 -1.75 19.15
C THR A 127 -21.68 -0.89 19.36
N PHE A 128 -21.69 0.40 19.00
CA PHE A 128 -20.48 1.22 18.97
C PHE A 128 -20.66 2.57 19.65
N ASP A 129 -19.60 3.01 20.34
CA ASP A 129 -19.39 4.44 20.61
C ASP A 129 -18.47 4.99 19.52
N LEU A 130 -18.97 5.93 18.74
CA LEU A 130 -18.27 6.51 17.60
C LEU A 130 -17.95 7.98 17.85
N GLU A 131 -16.71 8.35 17.62
CA GLU A 131 -16.24 9.73 17.66
C GLU A 131 -15.52 10.09 16.35
N PRO A 132 -15.46 11.37 15.97
CA PRO A 132 -14.69 11.76 14.81
C PRO A 132 -13.19 11.63 15.07
N VAL A 133 -12.43 11.19 14.07
CA VAL A 133 -10.96 11.14 14.19
C VAL A 133 -10.37 12.55 14.30
N ARG A 134 -11.03 13.52 13.66
CA ARG A 134 -10.67 14.95 13.66
C ARG A 134 -11.83 15.78 14.20
N ALA A 135 -11.53 16.70 15.11
CA ALA A 135 -12.56 17.55 15.72
C ALA A 135 -12.89 18.78 14.87
N GLU A 136 -12.02 19.14 13.92
CA GLU A 136 -12.24 20.26 13.01
C GLU A 136 -13.43 20.01 12.08
N ALA A 137 -14.09 21.09 11.67
CA ALA A 137 -15.21 21.00 10.72
C ALA A 137 -14.74 20.50 9.36
N GLU A 138 -15.56 19.68 8.70
CA GLU A 138 -15.34 19.35 7.29
C GLU A 138 -15.40 20.63 6.45
N GLY A 139 -14.51 20.75 5.47
CA GLY A 139 -14.29 21.97 4.69
C GLY A 139 -13.31 22.97 5.35
N SER A 140 -12.89 22.75 6.60
CA SER A 140 -11.89 23.61 7.24
C SER A 140 -10.47 23.34 6.73
N ARG A 141 -9.64 24.39 6.73
CA ARG A 141 -8.22 24.29 6.39
C ARG A 141 -7.42 23.88 7.62
N LEU A 142 -6.56 22.87 7.47
CA LEU A 142 -5.69 22.37 8.53
C LEU A 142 -4.29 22.07 8.01
N THR A 143 -3.36 22.00 8.96
CA THR A 143 -1.97 21.61 8.72
C THR A 143 -1.67 20.32 9.48
N LEU A 144 -1.23 19.29 8.76
CA LEU A 144 -0.72 18.06 9.32
C LEU A 144 0.78 18.23 9.57
N PRO A 145 1.25 18.18 10.83
CA PRO A 145 2.67 18.30 11.14
C PRO A 145 3.45 17.07 10.70
N ALA A 146 4.78 17.16 10.73
CA ALA A 146 5.62 15.98 10.60
C ALA A 146 5.31 14.98 11.73
N GLY A 147 5.24 13.68 11.38
CA GLY A 147 4.89 12.62 12.34
C GLY A 147 3.41 12.50 12.67
N PHE A 148 2.50 13.07 11.85
CA PHE A 148 1.06 12.82 12.01
C PHE A 148 0.72 11.32 11.87
N ASP A 149 -0.37 10.89 12.52
CA ASP A 149 -0.84 9.50 12.47
C ASP A 149 -1.38 9.15 11.07
N ALA A 150 -0.53 8.52 10.26
CA ALA A 150 -0.86 8.07 8.92
C ALA A 150 -1.83 6.86 8.88
N ALA A 151 -2.06 6.18 10.01
CA ALA A 151 -3.07 5.13 10.10
C ALA A 151 -4.48 5.72 10.33
N ALA A 152 -4.57 6.86 11.01
CA ALA A 152 -5.84 7.55 11.27
C ALA A 152 -6.19 8.62 10.22
N VAL A 153 -5.20 9.24 9.57
CA VAL A 153 -5.40 10.33 8.62
C VAL A 153 -4.78 9.98 7.28
N ARG A 154 -5.62 9.90 6.24
CA ARG A 154 -5.16 9.69 4.85
C ARG A 154 -5.04 11.04 4.13
N VAL A 155 -3.87 11.32 3.60
CA VAL A 155 -3.65 12.48 2.71
C VAL A 155 -4.02 12.08 1.28
N THR A 156 -4.83 12.90 0.61
CA THR A 156 -5.30 12.65 -0.77
C THR A 156 -4.97 13.83 -1.68
N GLY A 157 -4.79 13.57 -2.98
CA GLY A 157 -4.41 14.57 -3.97
C GLY A 157 -2.95 14.46 -4.42
N ASN A 158 -2.38 15.54 -4.97
CA ASN A 158 -0.98 15.58 -5.36
C ASN A 158 -0.08 15.83 -4.14
N VAL A 159 0.31 14.76 -3.46
CA VAL A 159 1.17 14.81 -2.27
C VAL A 159 2.63 14.82 -2.71
N VAL A 160 3.26 15.99 -2.68
CA VAL A 160 4.69 16.16 -2.98
C VAL A 160 5.42 16.72 -1.76
N GLY A 161 6.66 16.26 -1.57
CA GLY A 161 7.50 16.69 -0.44
C GLY A 161 7.21 15.97 0.87
N GLN A 162 7.71 16.53 1.96
CA GLN A 162 7.54 16.02 3.32
C GLN A 162 6.57 16.91 4.10
N PRO A 163 5.91 16.41 5.14
CA PRO A 163 5.11 17.25 6.02
C PRO A 163 5.96 18.38 6.61
N PRO A 164 5.34 19.54 6.94
CA PRO A 164 3.91 19.71 7.15
C PRO A 164 3.08 19.81 5.87
N PHE A 165 1.94 19.11 5.83
CA PHE A 165 0.98 19.19 4.72
C PHE A 165 -0.16 20.12 5.08
N THR A 166 -0.47 21.08 4.21
CA THR A 166 -1.64 21.97 4.41
C THR A 166 -2.72 21.62 3.41
N GLY A 167 -3.94 21.40 3.88
CA GLY A 167 -5.07 21.04 3.04
C GLY A 167 -6.42 21.30 3.70
N THR A 168 -7.48 20.85 3.04
CA THR A 168 -8.85 20.96 3.54
C THR A 168 -9.31 19.60 4.06
N LEU A 169 -9.89 19.56 5.26
CA LEU A 169 -10.49 18.34 5.80
C LEU A 169 -11.74 17.97 5.00
N GLN A 170 -11.67 16.93 4.18
CA GLN A 170 -12.83 16.50 3.39
C GLN A 170 -13.82 15.66 4.18
N HIS A 171 -13.34 14.80 5.05
CA HIS A 171 -14.15 13.98 5.94
C HIS A 171 -13.42 13.80 7.26
N LYS A 172 -14.11 13.99 8.38
CA LYS A 172 -13.51 13.95 9.72
C LYS A 172 -13.11 12.55 10.20
N GLY A 173 -13.55 11.52 9.47
CA GLY A 173 -13.34 10.12 9.82
C GLY A 173 -14.20 9.69 11.02
N TRP A 174 -14.20 8.39 11.31
CA TRP A 174 -14.87 7.82 12.47
C TRP A 174 -13.93 6.86 13.17
N ARG A 175 -13.92 6.92 14.50
CA ARG A 175 -13.19 6.04 15.40
C ARG A 175 -14.19 5.39 16.34
N ALA A 176 -14.12 4.08 16.47
CA ALA A 176 -14.81 3.39 17.55
C ALA A 176 -13.98 3.50 18.83
N THR A 177 -14.54 4.10 19.88
CA THR A 177 -13.93 4.18 21.22
C THR A 177 -14.37 3.03 22.11
N ALA A 178 -15.53 2.44 21.82
CA ALA A 178 -16.01 1.21 22.44
C ALA A 178 -16.76 0.33 21.42
N VAL A 179 -16.72 -0.98 21.64
CA VAL A 179 -17.44 -1.99 20.86
C VAL A 179 -18.17 -2.92 21.83
N ARG A 180 -19.47 -3.13 21.61
CA ARG A 180 -20.39 -3.93 22.42
C ARG A 180 -21.13 -4.90 21.51
N LEU A 181 -20.62 -6.12 21.41
CA LEU A 181 -21.34 -7.19 20.72
C LEU A 181 -22.08 -8.06 21.75
N PRO A 182 -23.30 -8.53 21.45
CA PRO A 182 -23.99 -9.51 22.28
C PRO A 182 -23.13 -10.76 22.49
N VAL A 183 -23.32 -11.45 23.61
CA VAL A 183 -22.61 -12.71 23.88
C VAL A 183 -23.16 -13.80 22.97
N LEU A 184 -22.28 -14.53 22.29
CA LEU A 184 -22.65 -15.72 21.52
C LEU A 184 -22.94 -16.88 22.48
N THR A 185 -24.05 -17.58 22.24
CA THR A 185 -24.37 -18.79 23.01
C THR A 185 -23.57 -19.97 22.45
N GLU A 186 -23.12 -20.88 23.32
CA GLU A 186 -22.43 -22.09 22.88
C GLU A 186 -23.30 -22.90 21.91
N GLY A 187 -22.71 -23.34 20.80
CA GLY A 187 -23.40 -24.12 19.77
C GLY A 187 -24.18 -23.31 18.72
N HIS A 188 -24.21 -21.98 18.81
CA HIS A 188 -24.79 -21.15 17.74
C HIS A 188 -23.86 -21.08 16.52
N ASP A 189 -24.32 -21.54 15.35
CA ASP A 189 -23.60 -21.39 14.09
C ASP A 189 -23.78 -19.98 13.53
N THR A 190 -22.77 -19.14 13.72
CA THR A 190 -22.71 -17.75 13.23
C THR A 190 -22.77 -17.64 11.70
N ARG A 191 -22.52 -18.74 10.96
CA ARG A 191 -22.64 -18.74 9.49
C ARG A 191 -24.08 -18.65 9.02
N VAL A 192 -25.05 -19.00 9.85
CA VAL A 192 -26.47 -18.82 9.56
C VAL A 192 -26.88 -17.40 9.96
N ILE A 193 -26.74 -16.46 9.01
CA ILE A 193 -27.02 -15.03 9.23
C ILE A 193 -28.50 -14.77 9.57
N ALA A 194 -29.40 -15.46 8.87
CA ALA A 194 -30.83 -15.50 9.17
C ALA A 194 -31.35 -16.92 8.84
N PRO A 195 -32.13 -17.54 9.74
CA PRO A 195 -32.72 -18.85 9.46
C PRO A 195 -33.81 -18.74 8.38
N ALA A 196 -34.00 -19.81 7.62
CA ALA A 196 -35.17 -19.93 6.74
C ALA A 196 -36.42 -20.23 7.58
N GLU A 197 -37.52 -19.54 7.29
CA GLU A 197 -38.82 -19.72 7.96
C GLU A 197 -39.77 -20.49 7.04
N VAL A 198 -40.47 -21.50 7.58
CA VAL A 198 -41.45 -22.32 6.86
C VAL A 198 -42.73 -22.36 7.67
N GLU A 199 -43.82 -21.86 7.11
CA GLU A 199 -45.17 -21.92 7.68
C GLU A 199 -45.86 -23.25 7.28
N LEU A 200 -46.65 -23.83 8.19
CA LEU A 200 -47.40 -25.09 7.98
C LEU A 200 -48.91 -24.85 7.96
#